data_AF-X8HKJ8-F1
#
_entry.id   AF-X8HKJ8-F1
#
_cell.length_a   1.000
_cell.length_b   1.000
_cell.length_c   1.000
_cell.angle_alpha   90.00
_cell.angle_beta   90.00
_cell.angle_gamma   90.00
#
_symmetry.space_group_name_H-M   'P 1'
#
loop_
_entity.id
_entity.type
_entity.pdbx_description
1 polymer ?
#
loop_
_entity_poly.entity_id
_entity_poly.type
_entity_poly.pdbx_seq_one_letter_code
_entity_poly.pdbx_strand_id
1 'polypeptide(L)'
;MSSTTIIIIVAVAVIWAILFAVFMKFNKKRQAGEQQFVQENTNKAILHIYGKSVKVDGKDLSAIDHKTGQYGQVIVALTPGEHTIESVYYTTDNVGTKTKNVETQPVTITIPVQAGNEYNAAMYFYSAEQRNAYYKGDVDDAVLEVELELESGFTANTHAYIIVYRECK
;
A
#
# COMPACT_ATOMS: atom_id res chain seq x y z
N MET A 1 -40.14 14.87 14.33
CA MET A 1 -39.26 13.71 14.58
C MET A 1 -39.73 13.07 15.87
N SER A 2 -40.04 11.77 15.90
CA SER A 2 -40.60 11.15 17.12
C SER A 2 -39.49 10.86 18.15
N SER A 3 -39.86 10.74 19.42
CA SER A 3 -38.93 10.35 20.49
C SER A 3 -38.23 9.02 20.19
N THR A 4 -38.93 8.07 19.57
CA THR A 4 -38.36 6.80 19.09
C THR A 4 -37.27 7.00 18.05
N THR A 5 -37.48 7.90 17.07
CA THR A 5 -36.47 8.25 16.07
C THR A 5 -35.23 8.86 16.72
N ILE A 6 -35.39 9.74 17.71
CA ILE A 6 -34.27 10.37 18.42
C ILE A 6 -33.46 9.32 19.20
N ILE A 7 -34.12 8.41 19.92
CA ILE A 7 -33.46 7.33 20.68
C ILE A 7 -32.63 6.43 19.75
N ILE A 8 -33.16 6.06 18.59
CA ILE A 8 -32.43 5.23 17.61
C ILE A 8 -31.19 5.97 17.10
N ILE A 9 -31.31 7.24 16.72
CA ILE A 9 -30.17 8.04 16.24
C ILE A 9 -29.07 8.12 17.30
N VAL A 10 -29.43 8.39 18.56
CA VAL A 10 -28.47 8.47 19.67
C VAL A 10 -27.80 7.12 19.90
N ALA A 11 -28.56 6.01 19.91
CA ALA A 11 -28.00 4.68 20.09
C ALA A 11 -26.99 4.32 18.99
N VAL A 12 -27.33 4.60 17.73
CA VAL A 12 -26.44 4.38 16.58
C VAL A 12 -25.18 5.25 16.69
N ALA A 13 -25.31 6.53 17.07
CA ALA A 13 -24.18 7.43 17.24
C ALA A 13 -23.20 6.94 18.32
N VAL A 14 -23.71 6.43 19.45
CA VAL A 14 -22.89 5.87 20.53
C VAL A 14 -22.14 4.62 20.06
N ILE A 15 -22.80 3.69 19.38
CA ILE A 15 -22.15 2.49 18.83
C ILE A 15 -21.05 2.88 17.84
N TRP A 16 -21.34 3.83 16.95
CA TRP A 16 -20.36 4.31 15.97
C TRP A 16 -19.15 4.97 16.63
N ALA A 17 -19.35 5.79 17.68
CA ALA A 17 -18.27 6.42 18.43
C ALA A 17 -17.35 5.39 19.12
N ILE A 18 -17.91 4.33 19.69
CA ILE A 18 -17.12 3.25 20.32
C ILE A 18 -16.29 2.52 19.27
N LEU A 19 -16.89 2.13 18.14
CA LEU A 19 -16.17 1.48 17.03
C LEU A 19 -15.06 2.37 16.47
N PHE A 20 -15.34 3.67 16.31
CA PHE A 20 -14.36 4.65 15.84
C PHE A 20 -13.16 4.76 16.78
N ALA A 21 -13.41 4.84 18.10
CA ALA A 21 -12.34 4.90 19.09
C ALA A 21 -11.43 3.65 19.06
N VAL A 22 -12.03 2.46 18.89
CA VAL A 22 -11.29 1.19 18.75
C VAL A 22 -10.44 1.21 17.48
N PHE A 23 -11.01 1.60 16.33
CA PHE A 23 -10.29 1.70 15.07
C PHE A 23 -9.10 2.66 15.16
N MET A 24 -9.30 3.86 15.74
CA MET A 24 -8.25 4.84 15.96
C MET A 24 -7.10 4.29 16.81
N LYS A 25 -7.40 3.51 17.86
CA LYS A 25 -6.38 2.88 18.71
C LYS A 25 -5.55 1.85 17.94
N PHE A 26 -6.17 1.01 17.14
CA PHE A 26 -5.46 0.05 16.29
C PHE A 26 -4.57 0.77 15.25
N ASN A 27 -5.09 1.82 14.63
CA ASN A 27 -4.36 2.58 13.64
C ASN A 27 -3.11 3.27 14.24
N LYS A 28 -3.26 3.91 15.41
CA LYS A 28 -2.13 4.47 16.17
C LYS A 28 -1.08 3.43 16.54
N LYS A 29 -1.52 2.21 16.93
CA LYS A 29 -0.59 1.11 17.24
C LYS A 29 0.21 0.69 16.01
N ARG A 30 -0.42 0.62 14.83
CA ARG A 30 0.28 0.31 13.57
C ARG A 30 1.28 1.40 13.21
N GLN A 31 0.87 2.67 13.27
CA GLN A 31 1.75 3.81 13.01
C GLN A 31 2.99 3.81 13.92
N ALA A 32 2.82 3.60 15.22
CA ALA A 32 3.94 3.50 16.16
C ALA A 32 4.85 2.30 15.87
N GLY A 33 4.24 1.16 15.51
CA GLY A 33 4.99 -0.05 15.15
C GLY A 33 5.80 0.09 13.86
N GLU A 34 5.27 0.82 12.88
CA GLU A 34 5.94 1.19 11.63
C GLU A 34 7.13 2.13 11.89
N GLN A 35 6.92 3.21 12.65
CA GLN A 35 8.01 4.12 13.04
C GLN A 35 9.13 3.39 13.79
N GLN A 36 8.77 2.53 14.73
CA GLN A 36 9.73 1.70 15.46
C GLN A 36 10.49 0.77 14.51
N PHE A 37 9.80 0.11 13.58
CA PHE A 37 10.42 -0.79 12.61
C PHE A 37 11.44 -0.08 11.72
N VAL A 38 11.12 1.13 11.24
CA VAL A 38 12.04 1.98 10.47
C VAL A 38 13.27 2.36 11.31
N GLN A 39 13.07 2.76 12.57
CA GLN A 39 14.17 3.13 13.48
C GLN A 39 15.10 1.96 13.81
N GLU A 40 14.55 0.76 13.97
CA GLU A 40 15.31 -0.46 14.27
C GLU A 40 16.12 -0.96 13.04
N ASN A 41 15.75 -0.53 11.83
CA ASN A 41 16.33 -1.00 10.57
C ASN A 41 17.02 0.12 9.76
N THR A 42 17.59 1.13 10.42
CA THR A 42 18.25 2.30 9.78
C THR A 42 19.40 1.96 8.83
N ASN A 43 20.03 0.79 8.99
CA ASN A 43 21.12 0.29 8.13
C ASN A 43 20.61 -0.52 6.93
N LYS A 44 19.30 -0.64 6.75
CA LYS A 44 18.64 -1.38 5.68
C LYS A 44 17.81 -0.44 4.82
N ALA A 45 17.31 -0.94 3.70
CA ALA A 45 16.25 -0.31 2.94
C ALA A 45 14.90 -0.75 3.51
N ILE A 46 13.94 0.17 3.61
CA ILE A 46 12.57 -0.17 4.00
C ILE A 46 11.71 -0.20 2.75
N LEU A 47 11.00 -1.30 2.53
CA LEU A 47 10.07 -1.43 1.42
C LEU A 47 8.64 -1.62 1.93
N HIS A 48 7.78 -0.68 1.58
CA HIS A 48 6.34 -0.72 1.76
C HIS A 48 5.68 -1.33 0.52
N ILE A 49 4.99 -2.45 0.69
CA ILE A 49 4.38 -3.24 -0.39
C ILE A 49 2.86 -3.20 -0.22
N TYR A 50 2.18 -2.54 -1.16
CA TYR A 50 0.72 -2.52 -1.24
C TYR A 50 0.22 -3.75 -2.00
N GLY A 51 0.38 -4.90 -1.35
CA GLY A 51 0.07 -6.21 -1.92
C GLY A 51 -0.11 -7.29 -0.85
N LYS A 52 -0.54 -8.47 -1.30
CA LYS A 52 -0.72 -9.66 -0.48
C LYS A 52 0.08 -10.83 -1.03
N SER A 53 0.15 -11.92 -0.26
CA SER A 53 0.92 -13.13 -0.62
C SER A 53 2.38 -12.82 -0.98
N VAL A 54 3.00 -11.91 -0.23
CA VAL A 54 4.34 -11.40 -0.53
C VAL A 54 5.40 -12.48 -0.31
N LYS A 55 6.34 -12.57 -1.26
CA LYS A 55 7.63 -13.24 -1.07
C LYS A 55 8.78 -12.31 -1.43
N VAL A 56 9.87 -12.41 -0.67
CA VAL A 56 11.12 -11.70 -0.96
C VAL A 56 12.20 -12.74 -1.21
N ASP A 57 12.86 -12.66 -2.37
CA ASP A 57 13.89 -13.62 -2.79
C ASP A 57 13.41 -15.07 -2.71
N GLY A 58 12.15 -15.29 -3.11
CA GLY A 58 11.48 -16.59 -3.08
C GLY A 58 11.09 -17.09 -1.68
N LYS A 59 11.33 -16.32 -0.62
CA LYS A 59 10.97 -16.68 0.76
C LYS A 59 9.65 -16.04 1.17
N ASP A 60 8.82 -16.81 1.87
CA ASP A 60 7.58 -16.30 2.46
C ASP A 60 7.85 -15.29 3.60
N LEU A 61 6.90 -14.39 3.85
CA LEU A 61 6.99 -13.39 4.92
C LEU A 61 7.31 -13.98 6.31
N SER A 62 6.88 -15.21 6.60
CA SER A 62 7.17 -15.86 7.88
C SER A 62 8.67 -16.04 8.15
N ALA A 63 9.50 -16.03 7.10
CA ALA A 63 10.95 -16.15 7.17
C ALA A 63 11.68 -14.79 7.08
N ILE A 64 10.94 -13.68 6.98
CA ILE A 64 11.48 -12.33 6.75
C ILE A 64 11.05 -11.42 7.89
N ASP A 65 11.94 -10.53 8.32
CA ASP A 65 11.59 -9.48 9.27
C ASP A 65 10.63 -8.49 8.61
N HIS A 66 9.37 -8.50 9.07
CA HIS A 66 8.28 -7.76 8.45
C HIS A 66 7.26 -7.24 9.46
N LYS A 67 6.48 -6.24 9.04
CA LYS A 67 5.37 -5.70 9.83
C LYS A 67 4.22 -5.27 8.92
N THR A 68 3.03 -5.19 9.47
CA THR A 68 1.89 -4.55 8.80
C THR A 68 1.85 -3.07 9.17
N GLY A 69 1.92 -2.21 8.15
CA GLY A 69 1.89 -0.76 8.29
C GLY A 69 0.50 -0.20 8.57
N GLN A 70 0.45 1.12 8.75
CA GLN A 70 -0.78 1.86 9.09
C GLN A 70 -1.92 1.59 8.10
N TYR A 71 -1.62 1.62 6.80
CA TYR A 71 -2.58 1.48 5.71
C TYR A 71 -2.78 0.02 5.26
N GLY A 72 -2.29 -0.94 6.04
CA GLY A 72 -2.40 -2.36 5.73
C GLY A 72 -1.35 -2.87 4.74
N GLN A 73 -0.41 -2.02 4.33
CA GLN A 73 0.73 -2.43 3.53
C GLN A 73 1.65 -3.37 4.32
N VAL A 74 2.34 -4.25 3.60
CA VAL A 74 3.41 -5.07 4.18
C VAL A 74 4.70 -4.27 4.14
N ILE A 75 5.40 -4.19 5.26
CA ILE A 75 6.67 -3.49 5.39
C ILE A 75 7.75 -4.52 5.64
N VAL A 76 8.80 -4.52 4.81
CA VAL A 76 9.97 -5.40 4.96
C VAL A 76 11.25 -4.58 5.03
N ALA A 77 12.26 -5.11 5.73
CA ALA A 77 13.58 -4.50 5.80
C ALA A 77 14.58 -5.32 4.99
N LEU A 78 15.14 -4.71 3.95
CA LEU A 78 16.00 -5.34 2.95
C LEU A 78 17.46 -4.91 3.12
N THR A 79 18.39 -5.82 2.92
CA THR A 79 19.80 -5.46 2.78
C THR A 79 20.02 -4.62 1.52
N PRO A 80 21.03 -3.74 1.46
CA PRO A 80 21.35 -3.04 0.22
C PRO A 80 21.74 -4.02 -0.88
N GLY A 81 21.22 -3.82 -2.09
CA GLY A 81 21.43 -4.72 -3.22
C GLY A 81 20.18 -4.90 -4.07
N GLU A 82 20.19 -5.91 -4.93
CA GLU A 82 19.03 -6.31 -5.73
C GLU A 82 18.21 -7.37 -5.00
N HIS A 83 16.88 -7.18 -5.01
CA HIS A 83 15.93 -8.11 -4.42
C HIS A 83 14.78 -8.40 -5.38
N THR A 84 14.26 -9.62 -5.33
CA THR A 84 13.05 -10.01 -6.07
C THR A 84 11.85 -10.00 -5.14
N ILE A 85 10.76 -9.34 -5.56
CA ILE A 85 9.52 -9.21 -4.80
C ILE A 85 8.40 -9.83 -5.63
N GLU A 86 7.82 -10.92 -5.13
CA GLU A 86 6.61 -11.52 -5.70
C GLU A 86 5.42 -11.10 -4.84
N SER A 87 4.37 -10.53 -5.46
CA SER A 87 3.14 -10.18 -4.73
C SER A 87 1.92 -10.12 -5.65
N VAL A 88 0.75 -10.35 -5.06
CA VAL A 88 -0.53 -9.93 -5.65
C VAL A 88 -0.79 -8.49 -5.21
N TYR A 89 -0.57 -7.55 -6.12
CA TYR A 89 -0.82 -6.13 -5.86
C TYR A 89 -2.31 -5.84 -5.98
N TYR A 90 -2.78 -4.86 -5.19
CA TYR A 90 -4.18 -4.47 -5.22
C TYR A 90 -4.35 -2.96 -5.12
N THR A 91 -5.43 -2.48 -5.72
CA THR A 91 -5.88 -1.08 -5.62
C THR A 91 -7.41 -1.03 -5.75
N THR A 92 -7.98 0.16 -5.69
CA THR A 92 -9.41 0.38 -5.96
C THR A 92 -9.61 1.28 -7.16
N ASP A 93 -10.61 0.96 -7.97
CA ASP A 93 -11.06 1.82 -9.07
C ASP A 93 -12.53 2.20 -8.90
N ASN A 94 -12.89 3.40 -9.35
CA ASN A 94 -14.27 3.86 -9.38
C ASN A 94 -14.84 3.68 -10.78
N VAL A 95 -15.64 2.63 -10.96
CA VAL A 95 -16.32 2.35 -12.24
C VAL A 95 -17.78 2.79 -12.13
N GLY A 96 -18.07 3.99 -12.65
CA GLY A 96 -19.38 4.63 -12.50
C GLY A 96 -19.64 5.01 -11.03
N THR A 97 -20.74 4.50 -10.46
CA THR A 97 -21.11 4.74 -9.05
C THR A 97 -20.60 3.67 -8.08
N LYS A 98 -19.75 2.75 -8.55
CA LYS A 98 -19.26 1.62 -7.75
C LYS A 98 -17.75 1.67 -7.60
N THR A 99 -17.27 1.49 -6.38
CA THR A 99 -15.86 1.18 -6.12
C THR A 99 -15.64 -0.32 -6.27
N LYS A 100 -14.65 -0.70 -7.08
CA LYS A 100 -14.22 -2.09 -7.28
C LYS A 100 -12.82 -2.27 -6.73
N ASN A 101 -12.57 -3.43 -6.13
CA ASN A 101 -11.21 -3.89 -5.84
C ASN A 101 -10.62 -4.48 -7.11
N VAL A 102 -9.38 -4.12 -7.40
CA VAL A 102 -8.61 -4.59 -8.55
C VAL A 102 -7.37 -5.25 -8.00
N GLU A 103 -7.11 -6.47 -8.43
CA GLU A 103 -5.98 -7.27 -7.97
C GLU A 103 -5.26 -7.85 -9.19
N THR A 104 -3.95 -7.98 -9.08
CA THR A 104 -3.14 -8.63 -10.12
C THR A 104 -3.15 -10.16 -9.93
N GLN A 105 -2.77 -10.90 -10.98
CA GLN A 105 -2.11 -12.19 -10.73
C GLN A 105 -0.78 -11.94 -10.00
N PRO A 106 -0.14 -12.93 -9.37
CA PRO A 106 1.18 -12.73 -8.77
C PRO A 106 2.17 -12.11 -9.77
N VAL A 107 2.72 -10.94 -9.43
CA VAL A 107 3.73 -10.24 -10.23
C VAL A 107 5.05 -10.31 -9.48
N THR A 108 6.11 -10.65 -10.21
CA THR A 108 7.48 -10.61 -9.69
C THR A 108 8.21 -9.41 -10.27
N ILE A 109 8.71 -8.55 -9.40
CA ILE A 109 9.56 -7.41 -9.74
C ILE A 109 10.95 -7.58 -9.16
N THR A 110 11.97 -7.00 -9.82
CA THR A 110 13.34 -6.94 -9.29
C THR A 110 13.68 -5.48 -9.03
N ILE A 111 14.11 -5.16 -7.81
CA ILE A 111 14.37 -3.79 -7.39
C ILE A 111 15.79 -3.63 -6.82
N PRO A 112 16.54 -2.59 -7.23
CA PRO A 112 17.75 -2.19 -6.53
C PRO A 112 17.41 -1.27 -5.36
N VAL A 113 17.88 -1.62 -4.15
CA VAL A 113 17.62 -0.83 -2.93
C VAL A 113 18.92 -0.44 -2.22
N GLN A 114 18.89 0.72 -1.57
CA GLN A 114 20.03 1.28 -0.83
C GLN A 114 19.65 1.49 0.64
N ALA A 115 20.62 1.29 1.54
CA ALA A 115 20.42 1.52 2.98
C ALA A 115 19.97 2.95 3.28
N GLY A 116 19.09 3.10 4.26
CA GLY A 116 18.63 4.41 4.74
C GLY A 116 17.56 5.07 3.86
N ASN A 117 17.12 4.41 2.80
CA ASN A 117 16.02 4.85 1.94
C ASN A 117 14.74 4.05 2.21
N GLU A 118 13.60 4.70 2.01
CA GLU A 118 12.28 4.08 2.03
C GLU A 118 11.71 4.00 0.61
N TYR A 119 11.03 2.90 0.33
CA TYR A 119 10.47 2.61 -0.99
C TYR A 119 9.01 2.20 -0.86
N ASN A 120 8.19 2.57 -1.84
CA ASN A 120 6.78 2.24 -1.93
C ASN A 120 6.49 1.51 -3.24
N ALA A 121 6.16 0.23 -3.17
CA ALA A 121 5.73 -0.59 -4.30
C ALA A 121 4.19 -0.72 -4.31
N ALA A 122 3.54 -0.14 -5.31
CA ALA A 122 2.09 -0.12 -5.41
C ALA A 122 1.59 -0.18 -6.86
N MET A 123 0.32 -0.55 -7.03
CA MET A 123 -0.36 -0.56 -8.31
C MET A 123 -1.09 0.77 -8.58
N TYR A 124 -0.88 1.32 -9.77
CA TYR A 124 -1.49 2.55 -10.26
C TYR A 124 -2.13 2.32 -11.64
N PHE A 125 -3.14 3.11 -11.99
CA PHE A 125 -3.71 3.10 -13.35
C PHE A 125 -3.05 4.09 -14.32
N TYR A 126 -2.04 4.82 -13.83
CA TYR A 126 -1.31 5.84 -14.57
C TYR A 126 0.18 5.57 -14.41
N SER A 127 0.94 5.77 -15.48
CA SER A 127 2.39 5.64 -15.46
C SER A 127 3.03 6.71 -14.56
N ALA A 128 4.29 6.50 -14.18
CA ALA A 128 5.10 7.43 -13.43
C ALA A 128 5.19 8.78 -14.12
N GLU A 129 5.33 8.80 -15.45
CA GLU A 129 5.32 10.03 -16.24
C GLU A 129 3.99 10.79 -16.11
N GLN A 130 2.86 10.08 -16.27
CA GLN A 130 1.53 10.69 -16.16
C GLN A 130 1.28 11.23 -14.75
N ARG A 131 1.70 10.48 -13.71
CA ARG A 131 1.61 10.93 -12.32
C ARG A 131 2.48 12.16 -12.09
N ASN A 132 3.73 12.14 -12.55
CA ASN A 132 4.65 13.26 -12.46
C ASN A 132 4.08 14.53 -13.13
N ALA A 133 3.48 14.39 -14.31
CA ALA A 133 2.82 15.49 -15.00
C ALA A 133 1.60 16.01 -14.22
N TYR A 134 0.73 15.12 -13.72
CA TYR A 134 -0.46 15.48 -12.96
C TYR A 134 -0.12 16.23 -11.65
N TYR A 135 0.88 15.74 -10.92
CA TYR A 135 1.36 16.34 -9.68
C TYR A 135 2.44 17.42 -9.91
N LYS A 136 2.71 17.81 -11.17
CA LYS A 136 3.64 18.90 -11.52
C LYS A 136 5.05 18.74 -10.95
N GLY A 137 5.58 17.52 -10.92
CA GLY A 137 6.89 17.24 -10.31
C GLY A 137 6.85 16.87 -8.83
N ASP A 138 5.70 17.02 -8.16
CA ASP A 138 5.54 16.69 -6.73
C ASP A 138 5.21 15.20 -6.56
N VAL A 139 6.17 14.36 -6.96
CA VAL A 139 6.14 12.91 -6.78
C VAL A 139 7.50 12.43 -6.29
N ASP A 140 7.49 11.32 -5.57
CA ASP A 140 8.70 10.57 -5.23
C ASP A 140 9.45 10.08 -6.47
N ASP A 141 10.70 9.64 -6.29
CA ASP A 141 11.55 9.18 -7.39
C ASP A 141 11.14 7.77 -7.85
N ALA A 142 10.65 7.63 -9.09
CA ALA A 142 10.28 6.34 -9.65
C ALA A 142 11.53 5.54 -10.04
N VAL A 143 11.86 4.50 -9.26
CA VAL A 143 13.04 3.65 -9.48
C VAL A 143 12.74 2.39 -10.29
N LEU A 144 11.47 2.01 -10.41
CA LEU A 144 10.99 0.92 -11.26
C LEU A 144 9.54 1.20 -11.69
N GLU A 145 9.23 0.87 -12.95
CA GLU A 145 7.87 0.77 -13.45
C GLU A 145 7.73 -0.52 -14.26
N VAL A 146 6.65 -1.26 -13.99
CA VAL A 146 6.25 -2.45 -14.76
C VAL A 146 4.81 -2.27 -15.20
N GLU A 147 4.60 -2.13 -16.51
CA GLU A 147 3.27 -2.11 -17.10
C GLU A 147 2.60 -3.48 -17.00
N LEU A 148 1.32 -3.47 -16.67
CA LEU A 148 0.45 -4.62 -16.58
C LEU A 148 -0.72 -4.45 -17.56
N GLU A 149 -0.93 -5.45 -18.39
CA GLU A 149 -2.16 -5.58 -19.16
C GLU A 149 -3.27 -6.05 -18.23
N LEU A 150 -4.37 -5.28 -18.16
CA LEU A 150 -5.55 -5.67 -17.40
C LEU A 150 -6.50 -6.45 -18.32
N GLU A 151 -7.03 -7.57 -17.83
CA GLU A 151 -8.12 -8.25 -18.53
C GLU A 151 -9.32 -7.30 -18.72
N SER A 152 -9.88 -7.30 -19.93
CA SER A 152 -10.99 -6.43 -20.30
C SER A 152 -12.18 -6.62 -19.34
N GLY A 153 -12.69 -5.51 -18.78
CA GLY A 153 -13.87 -5.50 -17.88
C GLY A 153 -13.55 -5.37 -16.39
N PHE A 154 -12.28 -5.40 -16.00
CA PHE A 154 -11.85 -5.16 -14.62
C PHE A 154 -12.03 -3.70 -14.18
N THR A 155 -11.62 -2.74 -15.02
CA THR A 155 -11.59 -1.29 -14.70
C THR A 155 -11.94 -0.46 -15.94
N ALA A 156 -12.14 0.86 -15.79
CA ALA A 156 -12.24 1.75 -16.95
C ALA A 156 -10.89 1.90 -17.70
N ASN A 157 -9.79 1.59 -17.03
CA ASN A 157 -8.44 1.63 -17.55
C ASN A 157 -8.08 0.30 -18.21
N THR A 158 -7.38 0.37 -19.34
CA THR A 158 -6.86 -0.80 -20.07
C THR A 158 -5.46 -1.22 -19.59
N HIS A 159 -4.81 -0.36 -18.79
CA HIS A 159 -3.46 -0.57 -18.28
C HIS A 159 -3.43 -0.33 -16.76
N ALA A 160 -2.55 -1.05 -16.09
CA ALA A 160 -2.07 -0.73 -14.75
C ALA A 160 -0.55 -0.77 -14.73
N TYR A 161 0.04 -0.23 -13.67
CA TYR A 161 1.47 -0.14 -13.50
C TYR A 161 1.82 -0.51 -12.07
N ILE A 162 2.74 -1.44 -11.87
CA ILE A 162 3.44 -1.55 -10.59
C ILE A 162 4.57 -0.53 -10.64
N ILE A 163 4.49 0.46 -9.76
CA ILE A 163 5.53 1.48 -9.66
C ILE A 163 6.16 1.38 -8.29
N VAL A 164 7.49 1.42 -8.27
CA VAL A 164 8.28 1.52 -7.05
C VAL A 164 8.86 2.91 -6.96
N TYR A 165 8.41 3.65 -5.96
CA TYR A 165 8.89 4.97 -5.64
C TYR A 165 9.90 4.91 -4.50
N ARG A 166 10.99 5.68 -4.58
CA ARG A 166 11.87 5.98 -3.45
C ARG A 166 11.44 7.32 -2.86
N GLU A 167 11.14 7.33 -1.57
CA GLU A 167 10.67 8.53 -0.88
C GLU A 167 11.73 9.64 -0.92
N CYS A 168 11.33 10.82 -1.37
CA CYS A 168 12.18 12.01 -1.37
C CYS A 168 12.17 12.64 0.02
N LYS A 169 13.35 12.73 0.66
CA LYS A 169 13.53 13.35 1.98
C LYS A 169 13.72 14.85 1.91
#